data_AF-A0A1I0I808-F1
#
_entry.id   AF-A0A1I0I808-F1
#
_cell.length_a   1.000
_cell.length_b   1.000
_cell.length_c   1.000
_cell.angle_alpha   90.00
_cell.angle_beta   90.00
_cell.angle_gamma   90.00
#
_symmetry.space_group_name_H-M   'P 1'
#
loop_
_entity.id
_entity.type
_entity.pdbx_description
1 polymer ?
#
loop_
_entity_poly.entity_id
_entity_poly.type
_entity_poly.pdbx_seq_one_letter_code
_entity_poly.pdbx_strand_id
1 'polypeptide(L)' 'MEALLILPILFFFLLILFILNIFTSIWAYRDSIRKGNSKEYAIVVLIGTLFFPIVGLIVYLIIRND' A
#
# COMPACT_ATOMS: atom_id res chain seq x y z
N MET A 1 -24.34 -7.39 22.98
CA MET A 1 -24.95 -7.76 21.68
C MET A 1 -24.42 -6.87 20.56
N GLU A 2 -24.46 -5.54 20.72
CA GLU A 2 -23.84 -4.55 19.80
C GLU A 2 -22.38 -4.88 19.40
N ALA A 3 -21.51 -5.18 20.38
CA ALA A 3 -20.09 -5.46 20.13
C ALA A 3 -19.83 -6.70 19.24
N LEU A 4 -20.74 -7.69 19.25
CA LEU A 4 -20.65 -8.88 18.40
C LEU A 4 -20.89 -8.56 16.91
N LEU A 5 -21.62 -7.49 16.61
CA LEU A 5 -21.85 -7.02 15.25
C LEU A 5 -20.76 -6.04 14.78
N ILE A 6 -20.24 -5.20 15.69
CA ILE A 6 -19.21 -4.20 15.36
C ILE A 6 -17.86 -4.84 15.03
N LEU A 7 -17.46 -5.89 15.75
CA LEU A 7 -16.14 -6.50 15.61
C LEU A 7 -15.88 -7.16 14.24
N PRO A 8 -16.82 -7.94 13.65
CA PRO A 8 -16.68 -8.47 12.29
C PRO A 8 -16.62 -7.38 11.22
N ILE A 9 -17.42 -6.31 11.37
CA ILE A 9 -17.44 -5.19 10.42
C ILE A 9 -16.09 -4.47 10.42
N LEU A 10 -15.55 -4.19 11.62
CA LEU A 10 -14.23 -3.58 11.76
C LEU A 10 -13.13 -4.46 11.17
N PHE A 11 -13.16 -5.76 11.43
CA PHE A 11 -12.20 -6.71 10.87
C PHE A 11 -12.24 -6.72 9.34
N PHE A 12 -13.44 -6.78 8.74
CA PHE A 12 -13.60 -6.75 7.29
C PHE A 12 -13.10 -5.45 6.68
N PHE A 13 -13.36 -4.31 7.33
CA PHE A 13 -12.84 -3.01 6.89
C PHE A 13 -11.31 -2.95 6.93
N LEU A 14 -10.69 -3.41 8.03
CA LEU A 14 -9.22 -3.48 8.15
C LEU A 14 -8.62 -4.43 7.10
N LEU A 15 -9.27 -5.54 6.80
CA LEU A 15 -8.84 -6.48 5.76
C LEU A 15 -8.86 -5.82 4.38
N ILE A 16 -9.91 -5.07 4.04
CA ILE A 16 -9.97 -4.32 2.78
C ILE A 16 -8.84 -3.30 2.69
N LEU A 17 -8.62 -2.53 3.76
CA LEU A 17 -7.54 -1.54 3.79
C LEU A 17 -6.15 -2.19 3.65
N PHE A 18 -5.95 -3.35 4.25
CA PHE A 18 -4.70 -4.11 4.13
C PHE A 18 -4.49 -4.61 2.70
N ILE A 19 -5.53 -5.17 2.06
CA ILE A 19 -5.49 -5.60 0.66
C ILE A 19 -5.20 -4.40 -0.26
N LEU A 20 -5.85 -3.27 -0.03
CA LEU A 20 -5.61 -2.03 -0.78
C LEU A 20 -4.15 -1.58 -0.62
N ASN A 21 -3.60 -1.62 0.60
CA ASN A 21 -2.20 -1.28 0.83
C ASN A 21 -1.24 -2.18 0.05
N ILE A 22 -1.48 -3.49 0.02
CA ILE A 22 -0.68 -4.43 -0.79
C ILE A 22 -0.74 -4.05 -2.27
N PHE A 23 -1.94 -3.81 -2.81
CA PHE A 23 -2.08 -3.44 -4.23
C PHE A 23 -1.36 -2.13 -4.55
N THR A 24 -1.54 -1.08 -3.73
CA THR A 24 -0.84 0.20 -3.93
C THR A 24 0.67 0.05 -3.83
N SER A 25 1.18 -0.79 -2.93
CA SER A 25 2.61 -1.07 -2.79
C SER A 25 3.18 -1.78 -4.02
N ILE A 26 2.46 -2.77 -4.54
CA ILE A 26 2.83 -3.46 -5.79
C ILE A 26 2.79 -2.48 -6.97
N TRP A 27 1.81 -1.59 -7.04
CA TRP A 27 1.76 -0.56 -8.08
C TRP A 27 2.93 0.42 -7.96
N ALA A 28 3.28 0.87 -6.76
CA ALA A 28 4.44 1.73 -6.54
C ALA A 28 5.75 1.07 -6.99
N TYR A 29 5.94 -0.22 -6.68
CA TYR A 29 7.06 -1.02 -7.20
C TYR A 29 7.11 -1.03 -8.74
N ARG A 30 5.98 -1.37 -9.37
CA ARG A 30 5.89 -1.49 -10.83
C ARG A 30 6.11 -0.15 -11.53
N ASP A 31 5.54 0.92 -10.98
CA ASP A 31 5.69 2.26 -11.53
C ASP A 31 7.11 2.79 -11.33
N SER A 32 7.76 2.46 -10.20
CA SER A 32 9.20 2.74 -9.99
C SER A 32 10.07 2.14 -11.09
N ILE A 33 9.83 0.86 -11.44
CA ILE A 33 10.56 0.17 -12.51
C ILE A 33 10.26 0.77 -13.89
N ARG A 34 8.98 1.05 -14.20
CA ARG A 34 8.57 1.64 -15.48
C ARG A 34 9.23 3.00 -15.75
N LYS A 35 9.53 3.74 -14.68
CA LYS A 35 10.24 5.02 -14.74
C LYS A 35 11.76 4.90 -14.89
N GLY A 36 12.29 3.69 -15.03
CA GLY A 36 13.71 3.47 -15.24
C GLY A 36 14.55 3.49 -13.96
N ASN A 37 13.92 3.47 -12.77
CA ASN A 37 14.68 3.32 -11.53
C ASN A 37 15.28 1.91 -11.41
N SER A 38 16.30 1.76 -10.57
CA SER A 38 16.92 0.47 -10.30
C SER A 38 15.97 -0.49 -9.57
N LYS A 39 16.24 -1.79 -9.66
CA LYS A 39 15.44 -2.82 -8.99
C LYS A 39 15.53 -2.70 -7.47
N GLU A 40 16.70 -2.33 -6.96
CA GLU A 40 16.96 -2.11 -5.55
C GLU A 40 16.11 -0.96 -5.01
N TYR A 41 16.06 0.17 -5.75
CA TYR A 41 15.18 1.29 -5.41
C TYR A 41 13.71 0.84 -5.39
N ALA A 42 13.26 0.12 -6.42
CA ALA A 42 11.88 -0.36 -6.47
C ALA A 42 11.54 -1.29 -5.28
N ILE A 43 12.46 -2.17 -4.89
CA ILE A 43 12.30 -3.04 -3.70
C ILE A 43 12.21 -2.21 -2.41
N VAL A 44 13.03 -1.17 -2.27
CA VAL A 44 12.95 -0.26 -1.12
C VAL A 44 11.60 0.45 -1.07
N VAL A 45 11.10 0.93 -2.22
CA VAL A 45 9.76 1.50 -2.33
C VAL A 45 8.70 0.48 -1.91
N LEU A 46 8.74 -0.75 -2.44
CA LEU A 46 7.78 -1.81 -2.11
C LEU A 46 7.72 -2.10 -0.61
N ILE A 47 8.88 -2.29 0.02
CA ILE A 47 8.96 -2.58 1.46
C ILE A 47 8.50 -1.36 2.26
N GLY A 48 8.96 -0.16 1.89
CA GLY A 48 8.56 1.08 2.53
C GLY A 48 7.04 1.30 2.48
N THR A 49 6.41 1.09 1.33
CA THR A 49 4.96 1.30 1.17
C THR A 49 4.12 0.23 1.87
N LEU A 50 4.64 -0.99 2.01
CA LEU A 50 3.96 -2.11 2.66
C LEU A 50 3.90 -1.96 4.18
N PHE A 51 4.98 -1.47 4.80
CA PHE A 51 5.07 -1.31 6.26
C PHE A 51 4.59 0.06 6.76
N PHE A 52 4.59 1.08 5.90
CA PHE A 52 4.15 2.42 6.24
C PHE A 52 2.96 2.84 5.37
N PRO A 53 1.73 2.34 5.59
CA PRO A 53 0.61 2.52 4.65
C PRO A 53 0.24 3.97 4.34
N ILE A 54 0.28 4.88 5.32
CA ILE A 54 -0.04 6.29 5.12
C ILE A 54 1.05 6.98 4.29
N VAL A 55 2.31 6.85 4.73
CA VAL A 55 3.47 7.41 4.02
C VAL A 55 3.63 6.77 2.64
N GLY A 56 3.36 5.46 2.56
CA GLY A 56 3.41 4.66 1.35
C GLY A 56 2.38 5.09 0.31
N LEU A 57 1.18 5.46 0.75
CA LEU A 57 0.18 6.04 -0.15
C LEU A 57 0.66 7.39 -0.72
N ILE A 58 1.28 8.24 0.11
CA ILE A 58 1.86 9.52 -0.35
C ILE A 58 2.97 9.25 -1.37
N VAL A 59 3.90 8.35 -1.05
CA VAL A 59 5.01 7.96 -1.94
C VAL A 59 4.48 7.39 -3.26
N TYR A 60 3.45 6.53 -3.21
CA TYR A 60 2.79 6.02 -4.41
C TYR A 60 2.24 7.14 -5.27
N LEU A 61 1.53 8.12 -4.70
CA LEU A 61 0.97 9.25 -5.46
C LEU A 61 2.05 10.10 -6.13
N ILE A 62 3.19 10.32 -5.45
CA ILE A 62 4.35 11.02 -6.03
C ILE A 62 4.92 10.20 -7.20
N ILE A 63 5.21 8.92 -6.98
CA ILE A 63 5.74 8.00 -8.00
C ILE A 63 4.73 7.77 -9.13
N ARG A 64 3.44 8.01 -8.94
CA ARG A 64 2.42 7.86 -10.00
C ARG A 64 2.28 9.09 -10.88
N ASN A 65 2.45 10.29 -10.31
CA ASN A 65 2.21 11.56 -10.99
C ASN A 65 3.45 12.17 -11.66
N ASP A 66 4.66 11.79 -11.25
CA ASP A 66 5.87 12.08 -12.02
C ASP A 66 5.92 11.29 -13.35
#